data_AF-A0A177CZR5-F1
#
_entry.id   AF-A0A177CZR5-F1
#
_cell.length_a   1.000
_cell.length_b   1.000
_cell.length_c   1.000
_cell.angle_alpha   90.00
_cell.angle_beta   90.00
_cell.angle_gamma   90.00
#
_symmetry.space_group_name_H-M   'P 1'
#
loop_
_entity.id
_entity.type
_entity.pdbx_description
1 polymer ?
#
loop_
_entity_poly.entity_id
_entity_poly.type
_entity_poly.pdbx_seq_one_letter_code
_entity_poly.pdbx_strand_id
1 'polypeptide(L)'
;MASKRAAQLLRPAVNGFKASSVSLQHAVQHQTTIRSLATRAGRARKPARVSTTAVRFASTATPTSDGQLGRTGLYELHAKHGAKFVPFGGYEMPVQYSDLSIVDSHHWTRQKASLFDVGHMVQHDFSGPGAQAFLERLTPSSLSSLSENHSTLSTLLHPDTGGIVDDTVITRLANSFYVVTNAGCREKDLAYLTEQLETWRKDNPDKTVEWKLRTNQGLVALQGPLAATILERALSEQSASALKSLYFGQCMPGTIKGTDVEVLISRGGYTGEDGFEISIPPPATEAVTQFLLDSAKDELRLAGLGARDTLRLEAGMCLYGHDLDDTTTPVEAGLSWIIGKDRRANGGFHGDSVILQQLKKKSEGGGVTRRRVGLIIEGSPAREGAEIVDEAGEKIGNITSGCPSPTAKKNISMGYIKDGMHKSGTQVQVIVRGKKRKATVTKMPFIGSKYYKAPAPDPK
;
A
#
# COMPACT_ATOMS: atom_id res chain seq x y z
N MET A 1 23.14 6.43 -38.65
CA MET A 1 22.98 7.87 -38.96
C MET A 1 21.55 8.10 -39.43
N ALA A 2 20.94 9.21 -38.97
CA ALA A 2 19.55 9.63 -39.18
C ALA A 2 18.49 8.69 -38.53
N SER A 3 17.48 9.14 -37.79
CA SER A 3 16.91 10.48 -37.65
C SER A 3 16.30 10.65 -36.24
N LYS A 4 16.66 11.76 -35.59
CA LYS A 4 15.91 12.37 -34.49
C LYS A 4 14.98 13.40 -35.13
N ARG A 5 13.68 13.38 -34.84
CA ARG A 5 12.77 14.54 -34.97
C ARG A 5 11.44 14.25 -34.29
N ALA A 6 11.21 14.90 -33.15
CA ALA A 6 9.93 15.47 -32.72
C ALA A 6 10.05 15.88 -31.23
N ALA A 7 10.54 17.10 -31.00
CA ALA A 7 10.31 17.81 -29.74
C ALA A 7 10.01 19.25 -30.14
N GLN A 8 8.73 19.61 -30.15
CA GLN A 8 8.31 20.98 -30.42
C GLN A 8 7.91 21.62 -29.09
N LEU A 9 8.70 22.64 -28.74
CA LEU A 9 8.60 23.49 -27.56
C LEU A 9 7.33 24.33 -27.59
N LEU A 10 6.64 24.40 -26.45
CA LEU A 10 5.57 25.38 -26.18
C LEU A 10 6.11 26.48 -25.25
N ARG A 11 6.07 27.74 -25.73
CA ARG A 11 5.89 29.04 -25.00
C ARG A 11 6.44 30.22 -25.84
N PRO A 12 6.10 31.51 -25.57
CA PRO A 12 5.13 32.07 -24.62
C PRO A 12 4.18 33.15 -25.24
N ALA A 13 3.20 33.63 -24.47
CA ALA A 13 2.64 34.97 -24.66
C ALA A 13 2.63 35.72 -23.33
N VAL A 14 3.35 36.84 -23.30
CA VAL A 14 3.46 37.81 -22.20
C VAL A 14 2.57 38.99 -22.55
N ASN A 15 1.67 39.39 -21.65
CA ASN A 15 1.07 40.72 -21.65
C ASN A 15 1.33 41.35 -20.28
N GLY A 16 2.08 42.46 -20.29
CA GLY A 16 2.37 43.25 -19.12
C GLY A 16 1.33 44.33 -18.89
N PHE A 17 1.19 44.75 -17.62
CA PHE A 17 0.78 46.10 -17.26
C PHE A 17 1.53 46.57 -16.01
N LYS A 18 1.70 47.89 -15.95
CA LYS A 18 2.70 48.69 -15.25
C LYS A 18 2.57 48.71 -13.72
N ALA A 19 3.71 48.95 -13.07
CA ALA A 19 3.85 49.36 -11.69
C ALA A 19 3.42 50.82 -11.48
N SER A 20 2.91 51.11 -10.27
CA SER A 20 2.93 52.45 -9.69
C SER A 20 3.30 52.35 -8.22
N SER A 21 4.31 53.12 -7.84
CA SER A 21 4.87 53.26 -6.49
C SER A 21 4.21 54.44 -5.79
N VAL A 22 3.78 54.26 -4.54
CA VAL A 22 3.56 55.38 -3.60
C VAL A 22 4.14 54.99 -2.26
N SER A 23 5.13 55.77 -1.82
CA SER A 23 5.68 55.77 -0.47
C SER A 23 4.82 56.65 0.43
N LEU A 24 4.66 56.25 1.69
CA LEU A 24 4.30 57.17 2.79
C LEU A 24 5.05 56.72 4.04
N GLN A 25 6.04 57.52 4.41
CA GLN A 25 6.70 57.55 5.71
C GLN A 25 5.69 57.97 6.77
N HIS A 26 5.72 57.40 7.97
CA HIS A 26 5.42 58.13 9.22
C HIS A 26 6.27 57.53 10.34
N ALA A 27 7.12 58.38 10.91
CA ALA A 27 7.92 58.12 12.09
C ALA A 27 7.16 58.63 13.33
N VAL A 28 7.19 57.87 14.42
CA VAL A 28 6.87 58.40 15.76
C VAL A 28 7.93 57.87 16.73
N GLN A 29 8.68 58.82 17.29
CA GLN A 29 9.64 58.64 18.38
C GLN A 29 8.88 58.49 19.70
N HIS A 30 9.36 57.62 20.60
CA HIS A 30 9.25 57.89 22.05
C HIS A 30 10.44 57.34 22.83
N GLN A 31 11.23 58.30 23.30
CA GLN A 31 11.97 58.43 24.55
C GLN A 31 12.47 57.17 25.30
N THR A 32 13.80 57.12 25.41
CA THR A 32 14.58 56.35 26.38
C THR A 32 14.54 56.99 27.76
N THR A 33 14.37 56.18 28.80
CA THR A 33 14.85 56.47 30.16
C THR A 33 15.61 55.26 30.69
N ILE A 34 16.83 55.50 31.14
CA ILE A 34 17.77 54.52 31.69
C ILE A 34 17.55 54.46 33.20
N ARG A 35 17.32 53.26 33.75
CA ARG A 35 17.62 52.95 35.14
C ARG A 35 18.35 51.61 35.22
N SER A 36 19.57 51.68 35.73
CA SER A 36 20.43 50.56 36.07
C SER A 36 19.94 49.89 37.36
N LEU A 37 19.79 48.57 37.34
CA LEU A 37 19.81 47.75 38.55
C LEU A 37 20.64 46.49 38.24
N ALA A 38 21.70 46.33 39.01
CA ALA A 38 22.66 45.24 38.92
C ALA A 38 22.01 43.90 39.28
N THR A 39 22.28 42.87 38.48
CA THR A 39 21.98 41.48 38.83
C THR A 39 23.18 40.58 38.56
N ARG A 40 23.56 39.84 39.61
CA ARG A 40 24.57 38.77 39.68
C ARG A 40 24.63 37.90 38.42
N ALA A 41 25.86 37.60 38.00
CA ALA A 41 26.17 36.67 36.92
C ALA A 41 25.61 35.26 37.23
N GLY A 42 24.55 34.88 36.51
CA GLY A 42 24.05 33.52 36.42
C GLY A 42 24.79 32.74 35.34
N ARG A 43 25.31 31.57 35.72
CA ARG A 43 26.01 30.59 34.89
C ARG A 43 25.26 30.32 33.56
N ALA A 44 25.94 30.44 32.43
CA ALA A 44 25.37 30.15 31.11
C ALA A 44 24.85 28.70 31.03
N ARG A 45 23.53 28.54 30.89
CA ARG A 45 22.93 27.25 30.52
C ARG A 45 23.26 26.98 29.05
N LYS A 46 24.05 25.94 28.79
CA LYS A 46 24.23 25.37 27.45
C LYS A 46 22.85 25.06 26.84
N PRO A 47 22.58 25.39 25.57
CA PRO A 47 21.35 24.98 24.93
C PRO A 47 21.31 23.45 24.90
N ALA A 48 20.21 22.87 25.40
CA ALA A 48 19.99 21.45 25.31
C ALA A 48 19.94 21.07 23.82
N ARG A 49 20.78 20.12 23.41
CA ARG A 49 20.70 19.48 22.10
C ARG A 49 19.27 18.96 21.93
N VAL A 50 18.53 19.51 20.97
CA VAL A 50 17.30 18.92 20.48
C VAL A 50 17.70 17.56 19.89
N SER A 51 17.40 16.49 20.62
CA SER A 51 17.52 15.14 20.11
C SER A 51 16.46 14.98 19.02
N THR A 52 16.87 15.14 17.76
CA THR A 52 16.10 14.66 16.61
C THR A 52 15.92 13.17 16.82
N THR A 53 14.73 12.78 17.27
CA THR A 53 14.37 11.38 17.44
C THR A 53 14.27 10.80 16.03
N ALA A 54 15.31 10.11 15.59
CA ALA A 54 15.29 9.39 14.32
C ALA A 54 14.19 8.32 14.41
N VAL A 55 13.07 8.57 13.75
CA VAL A 55 12.07 7.55 13.49
C VAL A 55 12.71 6.59 12.50
N ARG A 56 13.25 5.48 12.99
CA ARG A 56 13.64 4.36 12.13
C ARG A 56 12.35 3.80 11.52
N PHE A 57 12.15 4.06 10.24
CA PHE A 57 11.18 3.32 9.45
C PHE A 57 11.68 1.89 9.32
N ALA A 58 10.79 0.92 9.42
CA ALA A 58 11.09 -0.45 9.03
C ALA A 58 11.16 -0.49 7.50
N SER A 59 12.23 0.08 6.95
CA SER A 59 12.70 -0.30 5.63
C SER A 59 13.14 -1.75 5.76
N THR A 60 12.55 -2.66 5.01
CA THR A 60 13.25 -3.88 4.63
C THR A 60 14.50 -3.44 3.88
N ALA A 61 15.57 -3.22 4.64
CA ALA A 61 16.91 -3.33 4.11
C ALA A 61 17.12 -4.82 3.87
N THR A 62 16.58 -5.32 2.76
CA THR A 62 17.23 -6.45 2.10
C THR A 62 18.68 -6.01 1.93
N PRO A 63 19.69 -6.81 2.32
CA PRO A 63 21.06 -6.50 2.00
C PRO A 63 21.13 -6.53 0.48
N THR A 64 21.00 -5.37 -0.16
CA THR A 64 21.42 -5.23 -1.54
C THR A 64 22.92 -5.44 -1.50
N SER A 65 23.39 -6.46 -2.23
CA SER A 65 24.71 -6.41 -2.85
C SER A 65 24.97 -5.00 -3.39
N ASP A 66 26.22 -4.54 -3.42
CA ASP A 66 26.70 -3.21 -3.89
C ASP A 66 26.17 -2.79 -5.29
N GLY A 67 24.86 -2.63 -5.43
CA GLY A 67 24.11 -2.51 -6.66
C GLY A 67 23.25 -1.25 -6.62
N GLN A 68 23.18 -0.58 -7.75
CA GLN A 68 22.40 0.64 -7.91
C GLN A 68 20.91 0.35 -7.72
N LEU A 69 20.25 1.07 -6.80
CA LEU A 69 18.80 0.98 -6.59
C LEU A 69 18.04 1.36 -7.87
N GLY A 70 16.94 0.66 -8.12
CA GLY A 70 16.01 0.97 -9.20
C GLY A 70 15.32 2.32 -9.02
N ARG A 71 14.83 2.89 -10.12
CA ARG A 71 14.03 4.12 -10.15
C ARG A 71 12.76 3.88 -10.94
N THR A 72 11.64 4.40 -10.46
CA THR A 72 10.40 4.41 -11.22
C THR A 72 10.47 5.49 -12.30
N GLY A 73 9.55 5.44 -13.26
CA GLY A 73 9.37 6.51 -14.26
C GLY A 73 8.92 7.85 -13.68
N LEU A 74 8.77 7.98 -12.36
CA LEU A 74 8.37 9.20 -11.65
C LEU A 74 9.50 9.80 -10.80
N TYR A 75 10.71 9.25 -10.84
CA TYR A 75 11.82 9.71 -10.00
C TYR A 75 12.08 11.22 -10.12
N GLU A 76 12.17 11.76 -11.34
CA GLU A 76 12.41 13.19 -11.56
C GLU A 76 11.22 14.05 -11.08
N LEU A 77 9.99 13.58 -11.29
CA LEU A 77 8.79 14.24 -10.79
C LEU A 77 8.78 14.31 -9.26
N HIS A 78 9.18 13.23 -8.59
CA HIS A 78 9.30 13.17 -7.13
C HIS A 78 10.35 14.15 -6.62
N ALA A 79 11.52 14.20 -7.24
CA ALA A 79 12.59 15.13 -6.88
C ALA A 79 12.13 16.59 -6.99
N LYS A 80 11.42 16.93 -8.07
CA LYS A 80 10.81 18.27 -8.28
C LYS A 80 9.81 18.65 -7.19
N HIS A 81 9.12 17.68 -6.60
CA HIS A 81 8.17 17.90 -5.49
C HIS A 81 8.82 17.77 -4.10
N GLY A 82 10.16 17.73 -4.02
CA GLY A 82 10.88 17.71 -2.75
C GLY A 82 10.77 16.36 -2.02
N ALA A 83 10.75 15.26 -2.76
CA ALA A 83 10.80 13.92 -2.20
C ALA A 83 12.04 13.68 -1.33
N LYS A 84 11.85 12.96 -0.22
CA LYS A 84 12.92 12.36 0.56
C LYS A 84 12.98 10.88 0.20
N PHE A 85 13.97 10.48 -0.60
CA PHE A 85 14.12 9.10 -1.05
C PHE A 85 14.72 8.21 0.03
N VAL A 86 14.25 6.96 0.08
CA VAL A 86 14.81 5.87 0.87
C VAL A 86 14.86 4.59 0.03
N PRO A 87 15.76 3.64 0.32
CA PRO A 87 15.70 2.32 -0.26
C PRO A 87 14.43 1.59 0.19
N PHE A 88 13.64 1.10 -0.75
CA PHE A 88 12.43 0.31 -0.49
C PHE A 88 12.18 -0.68 -1.63
N GLY A 89 12.15 -1.98 -1.33
CA GLY A 89 11.90 -3.03 -2.32
C GLY A 89 12.85 -3.02 -3.52
N GLY A 90 14.11 -2.61 -3.31
CA GLY A 90 15.12 -2.47 -4.38
C GLY A 90 15.05 -1.16 -5.17
N TYR A 91 14.21 -0.19 -4.78
CA TYR A 91 14.02 1.09 -5.46
C TYR A 91 14.30 2.30 -4.56
N GLU A 92 14.62 3.45 -5.19
CA GLU A 92 14.59 4.76 -4.54
C GLU A 92 13.16 5.29 -4.51
N MET A 93 12.50 5.19 -3.35
CA MET A 93 11.09 5.59 -3.20
C MET A 93 10.93 6.74 -2.20
N PRO A 94 9.98 7.67 -2.42
CA PRO A 94 9.73 8.78 -1.50
C PRO A 94 9.09 8.28 -0.21
N VAL A 95 9.77 8.45 0.94
CA VAL A 95 9.16 8.16 2.25
C VAL A 95 8.16 9.25 2.65
N GLN A 96 8.45 10.49 2.27
CA GLN A 96 7.60 11.67 2.41
C GLN A 96 8.08 12.77 1.46
N TYR A 97 7.29 13.84 1.34
CA TYR A 97 7.65 15.06 0.61
C TYR A 97 7.96 16.20 1.59
N SER A 98 8.45 17.32 1.06
CA SER A 98 8.94 18.45 1.86
C SER A 98 7.83 19.33 2.45
N ASP A 99 6.64 19.29 1.86
CA ASP A 99 5.50 20.16 2.15
C ASP A 99 4.60 19.66 3.29
N LEU A 100 4.55 18.34 3.53
CA LEU A 100 3.73 17.73 4.59
C LEU A 100 4.53 16.75 5.46
N SER A 101 4.20 16.72 6.75
CA SER A 101 4.61 15.60 7.61
C SER A 101 3.85 14.33 7.22
N ILE A 102 4.32 13.17 7.67
CA ILE A 102 3.61 11.89 7.45
C ILE A 102 2.19 11.92 8.03
N VAL A 103 2.03 12.55 9.21
CA VAL A 103 0.73 12.69 9.88
C VAL A 103 -0.20 13.59 9.07
N ASP A 104 0.32 14.72 8.55
CA ASP A 104 -0.50 15.63 7.73
C ASP A 104 -0.85 15.02 6.37
N SER A 105 0.10 14.30 5.74
CA SER A 105 -0.14 13.56 4.50
C SER A 105 -1.16 12.43 4.67
N HIS A 106 -1.14 11.75 5.82
CA HIS A 106 -2.17 10.78 6.19
C HIS A 106 -3.55 11.46 6.29
N HIS A 107 -3.66 12.56 7.05
CA HIS A 107 -4.91 13.29 7.19
C HIS A 107 -5.41 13.83 5.84
N TRP A 108 -4.50 14.34 5.00
CA TRP A 108 -4.82 14.79 3.65
C TRP A 108 -5.47 13.67 2.83
N THR A 109 -4.90 12.47 2.84
CA THR A 109 -5.45 11.31 2.12
C THR A 109 -6.88 10.99 2.57
N ARG A 110 -7.16 11.04 3.88
CA ARG A 110 -8.49 10.72 4.42
C ARG A 110 -9.55 11.82 4.23
N GLN A 111 -9.12 13.06 4.03
CA GLN A 111 -10.00 14.22 3.87
C GLN A 111 -10.19 14.64 2.41
N LYS A 112 -9.21 14.34 1.55
CA LYS A 112 -9.15 14.78 0.16
C LYS A 112 -8.76 13.64 -0.77
N ALA A 113 -7.61 13.73 -1.46
CA ALA A 113 -7.01 12.62 -2.18
C ALA A 113 -5.49 12.75 -2.20
N SER A 114 -4.81 11.61 -2.25
CA SER A 114 -3.37 11.52 -2.42
C SER A 114 -3.03 10.58 -3.59
N LEU A 115 -1.93 10.88 -4.27
CA LEU A 115 -1.35 10.07 -5.33
C LEU A 115 -0.08 9.39 -4.81
N PHE A 116 -0.05 8.07 -4.85
CA PHE A 116 1.10 7.25 -4.46
C PHE A 116 1.75 6.65 -5.70
N ASP A 117 3.07 6.73 -5.80
CA ASP A 117 3.82 5.94 -6.79
C ASP A 117 4.02 4.51 -6.28
N VAL A 118 3.44 3.57 -7.02
CA VAL A 118 3.56 2.13 -6.78
C VAL A 118 4.12 1.40 -8.00
N GLY A 119 4.78 2.13 -8.92
CA GLY A 119 5.36 1.59 -10.16
C GLY A 119 6.51 0.61 -9.94
N HIS A 120 7.04 0.53 -8.72
CA HIS A 120 8.04 -0.45 -8.31
C HIS A 120 7.45 -1.87 -8.09
N MET A 121 6.13 -2.00 -7.94
CA MET A 121 5.45 -3.31 -7.86
C MET A 121 5.62 -4.11 -9.16
N VAL A 122 5.53 -5.43 -9.08
CA VAL A 122 5.74 -6.31 -10.25
C VAL A 122 4.40 -6.56 -10.93
N GLN A 123 4.33 -6.31 -12.23
CA GLN A 123 3.11 -6.43 -13.03
C GLN A 123 3.26 -7.57 -14.03
N HIS A 124 2.38 -8.56 -13.97
CA HIS A 124 2.42 -9.79 -14.76
C HIS A 124 1.14 -9.91 -15.58
N ASP A 125 1.28 -10.39 -16.81
CA ASP A 125 0.17 -10.88 -17.63
C ASP A 125 0.32 -12.39 -17.81
N PHE A 126 -0.73 -13.14 -17.48
CA PHE A 126 -0.84 -14.57 -17.76
C PHE A 126 -1.97 -14.82 -18.77
N SER A 127 -1.66 -15.52 -19.86
CA SER A 127 -2.65 -15.80 -20.92
C SER A 127 -2.51 -17.22 -21.46
N GLY A 128 -3.49 -17.64 -22.28
CA GLY A 128 -3.56 -18.99 -22.82
C GLY A 128 -4.56 -19.89 -22.07
N PRO A 129 -4.94 -21.03 -22.66
CA PRO A 129 -5.98 -21.91 -22.14
C PRO A 129 -5.65 -22.52 -20.77
N GLY A 130 -4.37 -22.60 -20.39
CA GLY A 130 -3.94 -23.09 -19.07
C GLY A 130 -3.90 -22.02 -17.97
N ALA A 131 -3.99 -20.73 -18.30
CA ALA A 131 -3.62 -19.64 -17.37
C ALA A 131 -4.47 -19.63 -16.09
N GLN A 132 -5.79 -19.82 -16.23
CA GLN A 132 -6.67 -19.88 -15.07
C GLN A 132 -6.31 -21.05 -14.15
N ALA A 133 -6.20 -22.25 -14.69
CA ALA A 133 -5.91 -23.45 -13.92
C ALA A 133 -4.51 -23.42 -13.28
N PHE A 134 -3.54 -22.80 -13.96
CA PHE A 134 -2.22 -22.54 -13.40
C PHE A 134 -2.29 -21.61 -12.19
N LEU A 135 -2.96 -20.46 -12.30
CA LEU A 135 -3.12 -19.54 -11.17
C LEU A 135 -3.97 -20.12 -10.04
N GLU A 136 -4.98 -20.95 -10.35
CA GLU A 136 -5.75 -21.70 -9.35
C GLU A 136 -4.90 -22.78 -8.66
N ARG A 137 -3.90 -23.37 -9.32
CA ARG A 137 -2.93 -24.26 -8.65
C ARG A 137 -2.07 -23.51 -7.63
N LEU A 138 -1.63 -22.29 -7.96
CA LEU A 138 -0.74 -21.50 -7.09
C LEU A 138 -1.46 -20.80 -5.94
N THR A 139 -2.77 -20.59 -6.06
CA THR A 139 -3.52 -19.72 -5.16
C THR A 139 -4.83 -20.32 -4.68
N PRO A 140 -5.31 -19.96 -3.47
CA PRO A 140 -6.52 -20.54 -2.90
C PRO A 140 -7.81 -19.88 -3.40
N SER A 141 -7.71 -18.86 -4.26
CA SER A 141 -8.86 -18.11 -4.78
C SER A 141 -9.60 -18.88 -5.88
N SER A 142 -10.92 -18.63 -6.02
CA SER A 142 -11.76 -19.22 -7.07
C SER A 142 -11.80 -18.34 -8.31
N LEU A 143 -10.76 -18.43 -9.15
CA LEU A 143 -10.63 -17.59 -10.35
C LEU A 143 -11.63 -17.97 -11.44
N SER A 144 -12.07 -19.23 -11.48
CA SER A 144 -13.18 -19.70 -12.31
C SER A 144 -14.47 -18.91 -12.10
N SER A 145 -14.78 -18.55 -10.84
CA SER A 145 -15.96 -17.77 -10.46
C SER A 145 -15.75 -16.24 -10.49
N LEU A 146 -14.50 -15.78 -10.66
CA LEU A 146 -14.19 -14.36 -10.77
C LEU A 146 -14.70 -13.86 -12.11
N SER A 147 -15.59 -12.87 -12.10
CA SER A 147 -16.12 -12.26 -13.32
C SER A 147 -15.04 -11.53 -14.10
N GLU A 148 -15.24 -11.38 -15.41
CA GLU A 148 -14.37 -10.51 -16.22
C GLU A 148 -14.35 -9.09 -15.64
N ASN A 149 -13.18 -8.45 -15.73
CA ASN A 149 -12.88 -7.12 -15.22
C ASN A 149 -13.08 -6.99 -13.70
N HIS A 150 -12.98 -8.10 -12.97
CA HIS A 150 -12.96 -8.11 -11.52
C HIS A 150 -11.62 -8.57 -10.98
N SER A 151 -11.27 -8.07 -9.80
CA SER A 151 -10.07 -8.42 -9.08
C SER A 151 -10.37 -9.06 -7.73
N THR A 152 -9.43 -9.87 -7.27
CA THR A 152 -9.43 -10.44 -5.92
C THR A 152 -8.04 -10.33 -5.32
N LEU A 153 -7.96 -10.07 -4.01
CA LEU A 153 -6.76 -10.36 -3.24
C LEU A 153 -6.61 -11.88 -3.14
N SER A 154 -5.38 -12.35 -3.26
CA SER A 154 -5.00 -13.74 -3.13
C SER A 154 -3.59 -13.85 -2.54
N THR A 155 -3.09 -15.07 -2.42
CA THR A 155 -1.72 -15.36 -2.00
C THR A 155 -1.13 -16.45 -2.91
N LEU A 156 0.13 -16.28 -3.30
CA LEU A 156 0.94 -17.37 -3.84
C LEU A 156 1.35 -18.28 -2.67
N LEU A 157 1.24 -19.61 -2.83
CA LEU A 157 1.44 -20.55 -1.73
C LEU A 157 2.54 -21.57 -2.02
N HIS A 158 3.31 -21.93 -0.98
CA HIS A 158 4.25 -23.03 -1.05
C HIS A 158 3.50 -24.37 -1.18
N PRO A 159 3.90 -25.27 -2.12
CA PRO A 159 3.20 -26.53 -2.39
C PRO A 159 2.94 -27.41 -1.16
N ASP A 160 3.94 -27.57 -0.29
CA ASP A 160 3.87 -28.53 0.81
C ASP A 160 3.40 -27.91 2.13
N THR A 161 3.80 -26.67 2.40
CA THR A 161 3.57 -26.02 3.70
C THR A 161 2.29 -25.19 3.74
N GLY A 162 1.81 -24.71 2.58
CA GLY A 162 0.74 -23.71 2.52
C GLY A 162 1.13 -22.35 3.12
N GLY A 163 2.43 -22.14 3.35
CA GLY A 163 2.98 -20.84 3.70
C GLY A 163 2.86 -19.86 2.53
N ILE A 164 2.76 -18.57 2.84
CA ILE A 164 2.54 -17.52 1.84
C ILE A 164 3.88 -17.12 1.23
N VAL A 165 4.03 -17.38 -0.07
CA VAL A 165 5.18 -16.90 -0.87
C VAL A 165 5.10 -15.39 -1.03
N ASP A 166 3.93 -14.88 -1.42
CA ASP A 166 3.62 -13.45 -1.47
C ASP A 166 2.10 -13.24 -1.48
N ASP A 167 1.62 -12.08 -1.05
CA ASP A 167 0.25 -11.66 -1.33
C ASP A 167 0.17 -10.90 -2.66
N THR A 168 -0.97 -11.04 -3.35
CA THR A 168 -1.11 -10.54 -4.72
C THR A 168 -2.54 -10.14 -5.05
N VAL A 169 -2.72 -9.18 -5.95
CA VAL A 169 -4.02 -8.89 -6.56
C VAL A 169 -4.06 -9.53 -7.94
N ILE A 170 -5.08 -10.34 -8.18
CA ILE A 170 -5.33 -11.01 -9.46
C ILE A 170 -6.59 -10.41 -10.07
N THR A 171 -6.48 -9.91 -11.30
CA THR A 171 -7.59 -9.36 -12.08
C THR A 171 -7.84 -10.24 -13.29
N ARG A 172 -9.10 -10.66 -13.48
CA ARG A 172 -9.50 -11.37 -14.70
C ARG A 172 -9.80 -10.34 -15.80
N LEU A 173 -9.07 -10.40 -16.90
CA LEU A 173 -9.37 -9.66 -18.12
C LEU A 173 -10.02 -10.60 -19.14
N ALA A 174 -10.48 -10.07 -20.28
CA ALA A 174 -11.21 -10.86 -21.28
C ALA A 174 -10.50 -12.16 -21.71
N ASN A 175 -9.18 -12.10 -21.95
CA ASN A 175 -8.40 -13.24 -22.45
C ASN A 175 -7.13 -13.53 -21.63
N SER A 176 -7.00 -12.92 -20.45
CA SER A 176 -5.79 -13.00 -19.63
C SER A 176 -6.08 -12.70 -18.16
N PHE A 177 -5.08 -12.89 -17.32
CA PHE A 177 -5.07 -12.42 -15.95
C PHE A 177 -3.95 -11.39 -15.78
N TYR A 178 -4.31 -10.25 -15.22
CA TYR A 178 -3.36 -9.22 -14.81
C TYR A 178 -3.10 -9.37 -13.30
N VAL A 179 -1.85 -9.61 -12.94
CA VAL A 179 -1.44 -9.96 -11.57
C VAL A 179 -0.39 -8.96 -11.09
N VAL A 180 -0.55 -8.47 -9.87
CA VAL A 180 0.40 -7.53 -9.25
C VAL A 180 0.96 -8.11 -7.96
N THR A 181 2.29 -8.22 -7.85
CA THR A 181 2.99 -8.74 -6.65
C THR A 181 3.90 -7.68 -6.03
N ASN A 182 4.37 -7.93 -4.81
CA ASN A 182 5.12 -6.95 -4.03
C ASN A 182 6.52 -6.71 -4.61
N ALA A 183 6.95 -5.45 -4.60
CA ALA A 183 8.27 -5.08 -5.11
C ALA A 183 9.43 -5.77 -4.37
N GLY A 184 9.34 -5.87 -3.04
CA GLY A 184 10.35 -6.51 -2.21
C GLY A 184 10.46 -8.03 -2.42
N CYS A 185 9.45 -8.64 -3.04
CA CYS A 185 9.40 -10.07 -3.35
C CYS A 185 9.83 -10.37 -4.79
N ARG A 186 10.14 -9.35 -5.61
CA ARG A 186 10.40 -9.49 -7.05
C ARG A 186 11.30 -10.66 -7.40
N GLU A 187 12.51 -10.76 -6.83
CA GLU A 187 13.43 -11.84 -7.17
C GLU A 187 12.86 -13.21 -6.79
N LYS A 188 12.26 -13.30 -5.61
CA LYS A 188 11.64 -14.53 -5.09
C LYS A 188 10.44 -14.97 -5.92
N ASP A 189 9.52 -14.05 -6.22
CA ASP A 189 8.31 -14.32 -7.00
C ASP A 189 8.66 -14.72 -8.42
N LEU A 190 9.63 -14.05 -9.05
CA LEU A 190 10.06 -14.40 -10.40
C LEU A 190 10.67 -15.80 -10.45
N ALA A 191 11.52 -16.15 -9.48
CA ALA A 191 12.10 -17.48 -9.39
C ALA A 191 11.01 -18.54 -9.16
N TYR A 192 10.12 -18.32 -8.19
CA TYR A 192 9.00 -19.20 -7.87
C TYR A 192 8.08 -19.40 -9.08
N LEU A 193 7.60 -18.33 -9.71
CA LEU A 193 6.70 -18.42 -10.86
C LEU A 193 7.36 -19.10 -12.06
N THR A 194 8.68 -18.92 -12.26
CA THR A 194 9.42 -19.61 -13.32
C THR A 194 9.44 -21.12 -13.08
N GLU A 195 9.82 -21.55 -11.88
CA GLU A 195 9.85 -22.97 -11.50
C GLU A 195 8.47 -23.62 -11.62
N GLN A 196 7.43 -22.92 -11.13
CA GLN A 196 6.06 -23.42 -11.20
C GLN A 196 5.55 -23.50 -12.64
N LEU A 197 5.91 -22.55 -13.50
CA LEU A 197 5.53 -22.57 -14.90
C LEU A 197 6.25 -23.69 -15.67
N GLU A 198 7.51 -23.95 -15.38
CA GLU A 198 8.25 -25.09 -15.94
C GLU A 198 7.63 -26.43 -15.55
N THR A 199 7.25 -26.56 -14.27
CA THR A 199 6.55 -27.73 -13.75
C THR A 199 5.19 -27.89 -14.41
N TRP A 200 4.41 -26.80 -14.51
CA TRP A 200 3.12 -26.80 -15.19
C TRP A 200 3.21 -27.30 -16.63
N ARG A 201 4.21 -26.84 -17.39
CA ARG A 201 4.44 -27.24 -18.79
C ARG A 201 4.75 -28.73 -18.94
N LYS A 202 5.48 -29.32 -17.98
CA LYS A 202 5.75 -30.76 -17.94
C LYS A 202 4.48 -31.55 -17.63
N ASP A 203 3.70 -31.10 -16.66
CA ASP A 203 2.50 -31.79 -16.19
C ASP A 203 1.30 -31.63 -17.15
N ASN A 204 1.25 -30.52 -17.91
CA ASN A 204 0.11 -30.15 -18.74
C ASN A 204 0.55 -29.65 -20.14
N PRO A 205 1.13 -30.51 -20.99
CA PRO A 205 1.67 -30.11 -22.29
C PRO A 205 0.62 -29.46 -23.22
N ASP A 206 -0.65 -29.87 -23.10
CA ASP A 206 -1.76 -29.36 -23.92
C ASP A 206 -2.42 -28.08 -23.36
N LYS A 207 -2.05 -27.63 -22.16
CA LYS A 207 -2.62 -26.42 -21.52
C LYS A 207 -1.57 -25.33 -21.42
N THR A 208 -1.32 -24.67 -22.54
CA THR A 208 -0.29 -23.62 -22.63
C THR A 208 -0.60 -22.44 -21.72
N VAL A 209 0.48 -21.90 -21.13
CA VAL A 209 0.48 -20.67 -20.32
C VAL A 209 1.59 -19.78 -20.84
N GLU A 210 1.19 -18.61 -21.32
CA GLU A 210 2.09 -17.50 -21.59
C GLU A 210 2.17 -16.62 -20.35
N TRP A 211 3.38 -16.23 -19.97
CA TRP A 211 3.63 -15.29 -18.89
C TRP A 211 4.52 -14.16 -19.41
N LYS A 212 4.07 -12.91 -19.24
CA LYS A 212 4.80 -11.70 -19.64
C LYS A 212 4.90 -10.76 -18.44
N LEU A 213 6.04 -10.09 -18.32
CA LEU A 213 6.22 -9.00 -17.36
C LEU A 213 6.01 -7.67 -18.06
N ARG A 214 5.27 -6.76 -17.43
CA ARG A 214 5.19 -5.37 -17.89
C ARG A 214 6.38 -4.58 -17.35
N THR A 215 7.47 -4.52 -18.12
CA THR A 215 8.69 -3.82 -17.73
C THR A 215 8.52 -2.31 -17.83
N ASN A 216 9.01 -1.57 -16.83
CA ASN A 216 8.93 -0.10 -16.73
C ASN A 216 7.52 0.51 -16.78
N GLN A 217 6.47 -0.32 -16.65
CA GLN A 217 5.09 0.14 -16.64
C GLN A 217 4.84 1.02 -15.40
N GLY A 218 4.29 2.22 -15.61
CA GLY A 218 3.87 3.08 -14.52
C GLY A 218 2.70 2.48 -13.76
N LEU A 219 2.66 2.69 -12.45
CA LEU A 219 1.51 2.37 -11.63
C LEU A 219 1.37 3.42 -10.54
N VAL A 220 0.26 4.14 -10.53
CA VAL A 220 -0.04 5.14 -9.50
C VAL A 220 -1.35 4.80 -8.80
N ALA A 221 -1.40 5.01 -7.49
CA ALA A 221 -2.61 4.82 -6.71
C ALA A 221 -3.17 6.18 -6.27
N LEU A 222 -4.35 6.54 -6.77
CA LEU A 222 -5.11 7.72 -6.41
C LEU A 222 -6.13 7.34 -5.33
N GLN A 223 -5.95 7.80 -4.09
CA GLN A 223 -6.67 7.31 -2.93
C GLN A 223 -7.25 8.44 -2.10
N GLY A 224 -8.49 8.31 -1.62
CA GLY A 224 -9.18 9.29 -0.78
C GLY A 224 -10.58 9.64 -1.30
N PRO A 225 -11.42 10.31 -0.49
CA PRO A 225 -12.80 10.62 -0.85
C PRO A 225 -12.98 11.45 -2.13
N LEU A 226 -11.97 12.21 -2.56
CA LEU A 226 -12.04 12.99 -3.81
C LEU A 226 -11.47 12.26 -5.03
N ALA A 227 -10.97 11.03 -4.86
CA ALA A 227 -10.30 10.26 -5.92
C ALA A 227 -11.17 10.10 -7.17
N ALA A 228 -12.45 9.74 -7.02
CA ALA A 228 -13.36 9.51 -8.13
C ALA A 228 -13.62 10.80 -8.93
N THR A 229 -13.89 11.91 -8.25
CA THR A 229 -14.14 13.21 -8.89
C THR A 229 -12.89 13.76 -9.60
N ILE A 230 -11.70 13.55 -9.02
CA ILE A 230 -10.44 13.93 -9.66
C ILE A 230 -10.22 13.09 -10.93
N LEU A 231 -10.38 11.78 -10.84
CA LEU A 231 -10.16 10.89 -11.97
C LEU A 231 -11.18 11.14 -13.09
N GLU A 232 -12.46 11.37 -12.77
CA GLU A 232 -13.50 11.72 -13.74
C GLU A 232 -13.10 12.95 -14.58
N ARG A 233 -12.53 14.00 -13.96
CA ARG A 233 -12.06 15.20 -14.68
C ARG A 233 -10.88 14.94 -15.61
N ALA A 234 -10.06 13.94 -15.29
CA ALA A 234 -8.84 13.61 -16.00
C ALA A 234 -9.05 12.62 -17.16
N LEU A 235 -10.24 12.04 -17.30
CA LEU A 235 -10.56 11.07 -18.34
C LEU A 235 -11.32 11.70 -19.52
N SER A 236 -11.28 11.01 -20.67
CA SER A 236 -12.19 11.28 -21.80
C SER A 236 -13.64 11.18 -21.35
N GLU A 237 -14.57 11.84 -22.05
CA GLU A 237 -15.98 11.85 -21.68
C GLU A 237 -16.58 10.43 -21.58
N GLN A 238 -16.23 9.55 -22.52
CA GLN A 238 -16.67 8.16 -22.52
C GLN A 238 -16.14 7.39 -21.30
N SER A 239 -14.84 7.51 -21.01
CA SER A 239 -14.23 6.84 -19.85
C SER A 239 -14.74 7.41 -18.52
N ALA A 240 -14.95 8.72 -18.43
CA ALA A 240 -15.54 9.39 -17.27
C ALA A 240 -16.97 8.90 -16.98
N SER A 241 -17.78 8.69 -18.03
CA SER A 241 -19.12 8.13 -17.87
C SER A 241 -19.08 6.69 -17.35
N ALA A 242 -18.19 5.85 -17.89
CA ALA A 242 -18.04 4.46 -17.46
C ALA A 242 -17.53 4.32 -16.01
N LEU A 243 -16.69 5.26 -15.55
CA LEU A 243 -16.15 5.29 -14.18
C LEU A 243 -17.26 5.35 -13.10
N LYS A 244 -18.41 5.98 -13.40
CA LYS A 244 -19.53 6.16 -12.44
C LYS A 244 -20.15 4.84 -11.98
N SER A 245 -20.10 3.84 -12.86
CA SER A 245 -20.56 2.47 -12.62
C SER A 245 -19.46 1.49 -12.26
N LEU A 246 -18.20 1.96 -12.12
CA LEU A 246 -17.08 1.10 -11.71
C LEU A 246 -17.08 0.95 -10.20
N TYR A 247 -17.31 -0.26 -9.68
CA TYR A 247 -17.34 -0.53 -8.25
C TYR A 247 -16.02 -1.11 -7.74
N PHE A 248 -15.82 -1.10 -6.42
CA PHE A 248 -14.66 -1.69 -5.76
C PHE A 248 -14.43 -3.14 -6.20
N GLY A 249 -13.19 -3.47 -6.54
CA GLY A 249 -12.83 -4.78 -7.07
C GLY A 249 -13.11 -4.94 -8.56
N GLN A 250 -13.41 -3.85 -9.29
CA GLN A 250 -13.56 -3.85 -10.74
C GLN A 250 -12.46 -3.04 -11.42
N CYS A 251 -12.20 -3.33 -12.69
CA CYS A 251 -11.34 -2.54 -13.55
C CYS A 251 -12.00 -2.18 -14.88
N MET A 252 -11.43 -1.19 -15.57
CA MET A 252 -11.81 -0.82 -16.93
C MET A 252 -10.61 -0.20 -17.66
N PRO A 253 -10.52 -0.33 -19.00
CA PRO A 253 -9.68 0.56 -19.78
C PRO A 253 -10.22 2.00 -19.69
N GLY A 254 -9.33 2.98 -19.71
CA GLY A 254 -9.69 4.39 -19.75
C GLY A 254 -8.73 5.19 -20.62
N THR A 255 -9.21 6.31 -21.18
CA THR A 255 -8.42 7.21 -22.00
C THR A 255 -8.21 8.53 -21.26
N ILE A 256 -6.96 9.01 -21.20
CA ILE A 256 -6.64 10.30 -20.58
C ILE A 256 -7.16 11.45 -21.44
N LYS A 257 -7.84 12.41 -20.81
CA LYS A 257 -8.51 13.53 -21.48
C LYS A 257 -7.56 14.31 -22.39
N GLY A 258 -7.98 14.53 -23.63
CA GLY A 258 -7.21 15.32 -24.61
C GLY A 258 -5.97 14.61 -25.16
N THR A 259 -5.87 13.29 -24.99
CA THR A 259 -4.79 12.45 -25.50
C THR A 259 -5.35 11.11 -25.97
N ASP A 260 -4.53 10.32 -26.68
CA ASP A 260 -4.83 8.93 -27.04
C ASP A 260 -4.20 7.92 -26.06
N VAL A 261 -3.75 8.38 -24.87
CA VAL A 261 -3.11 7.50 -23.88
C VAL A 261 -4.16 6.64 -23.21
N GLU A 262 -4.09 5.33 -23.43
CA GLU A 262 -4.88 4.32 -22.75
C GLU A 262 -4.21 3.85 -21.45
N VAL A 263 -5.02 3.68 -20.41
CA VAL A 263 -4.61 3.20 -19.08
C VAL A 263 -5.57 2.12 -18.61
N LEU A 264 -5.10 1.22 -17.74
CA LEU A 264 -5.97 0.30 -17.01
C LEU A 264 -6.27 0.90 -15.63
N ILE A 265 -7.55 1.13 -15.35
CA ILE A 265 -8.05 1.72 -14.11
C ILE A 265 -8.70 0.62 -13.28
N SER A 266 -8.17 0.37 -12.09
CA SER A 266 -8.70 -0.62 -11.14
C SER A 266 -9.20 0.08 -9.89
N ARG A 267 -10.48 -0.04 -9.54
CA ARG A 267 -11.04 0.60 -8.34
C ARG A 267 -10.74 -0.25 -7.10
N GLY A 268 -9.81 0.23 -6.31
CA GLY A 268 -9.26 -0.45 -5.15
C GLY A 268 -8.02 0.28 -4.63
N GLY A 269 -7.33 -0.34 -3.68
CA GLY A 269 -6.06 0.18 -3.18
C GLY A 269 -5.76 -0.25 -1.75
N TYR A 270 -4.75 0.40 -1.18
CA TYR A 270 -4.06 -0.05 0.04
C TYR A 270 -4.17 0.95 1.21
N THR A 271 -5.33 1.62 1.33
CA THR A 271 -5.53 2.70 2.30
C THR A 271 -6.80 2.57 3.15
N GLY A 272 -7.73 1.70 2.73
CA GLY A 272 -9.08 1.60 3.28
C GLY A 272 -10.04 2.70 2.83
N GLU A 273 -9.57 3.74 2.15
CA GLU A 273 -10.44 4.72 1.49
C GLU A 273 -10.95 4.18 0.14
N ASP A 274 -11.88 4.90 -0.50
CA ASP A 274 -12.13 4.73 -1.93
C ASP A 274 -10.91 5.21 -2.74
N GLY A 275 -10.76 4.69 -3.96
CA GLY A 275 -9.64 5.05 -4.81
C GLY A 275 -9.43 4.09 -5.97
N PHE A 276 -8.38 4.36 -6.72
CA PHE A 276 -8.02 3.66 -7.94
C PHE A 276 -6.52 3.40 -7.98
N GLU A 277 -6.13 2.29 -8.61
CA GLU A 277 -4.80 2.09 -9.17
C GLU A 277 -4.88 2.25 -10.69
N ILE A 278 -3.91 2.96 -11.26
CA ILE A 278 -3.89 3.32 -12.68
C ILE A 278 -2.58 2.81 -13.26
N SER A 279 -2.64 1.76 -14.09
CA SER A 279 -1.49 1.23 -14.83
C SER A 279 -1.31 2.04 -16.10
N ILE A 280 -0.16 2.70 -16.24
CA ILE A 280 0.13 3.69 -17.27
C ILE A 280 1.28 3.18 -18.16
N PRO A 281 1.17 3.27 -19.50
CA PRO A 281 2.27 2.94 -20.40
C PRO A 281 3.55 3.71 -20.06
N PRO A 282 4.74 3.09 -20.14
CA PRO A 282 5.98 3.70 -19.65
C PRO A 282 6.22 5.13 -20.18
N PRO A 283 6.08 5.42 -21.49
CA PRO A 283 6.35 6.76 -22.03
C PRO A 283 5.41 7.86 -21.53
N ALA A 284 4.23 7.50 -21.02
CA ALA A 284 3.21 8.45 -20.58
C ALA A 284 3.19 8.65 -19.05
N THR A 285 3.93 7.83 -18.29
CA THR A 285 3.85 7.75 -16.82
C THR A 285 4.00 9.12 -16.14
N GLU A 286 5.06 9.85 -16.44
CA GLU A 286 5.31 11.16 -15.84
C GLU A 286 4.27 12.19 -16.28
N ALA A 287 3.96 12.26 -17.57
CA ALA A 287 3.04 13.24 -18.14
C ALA A 287 1.61 13.08 -17.58
N VAL A 288 1.11 11.85 -17.50
CA VAL A 288 -0.22 11.55 -16.94
C VAL A 288 -0.27 11.85 -15.44
N THR A 289 0.78 11.50 -14.69
CA THR A 289 0.86 11.78 -13.25
C THR A 289 0.91 13.28 -12.97
N GLN A 290 1.72 14.03 -13.72
CA GLN A 290 1.80 15.49 -13.63
C GLN A 290 0.46 16.14 -14.02
N PHE A 291 -0.22 15.63 -15.06
CA PHE A 291 -1.55 16.10 -15.46
C PHE A 291 -2.60 15.92 -14.35
N LEU A 292 -2.63 14.77 -13.69
CA LEU A 292 -3.51 14.53 -12.54
C LEU A 292 -3.27 15.57 -11.43
N LEU A 293 -2.00 15.78 -11.04
CA LEU A 293 -1.62 16.78 -10.03
C LEU A 293 -2.03 18.20 -10.44
N ASP A 294 -1.79 18.58 -11.69
CA ASP A 294 -2.12 19.92 -12.18
C ASP A 294 -3.63 20.17 -12.29
N SER A 295 -4.42 19.13 -12.57
CA SER A 295 -5.88 19.21 -12.68
C SER A 295 -6.61 19.40 -11.34
N ALA A 296 -5.92 19.18 -10.22
CA ALA A 296 -6.51 19.08 -8.89
C ALA A 296 -5.61 19.64 -7.78
N LYS A 297 -4.89 20.74 -8.02
CA LYS A 297 -3.84 21.28 -7.13
C LYS A 297 -4.22 21.46 -5.66
N ASP A 298 -5.47 21.83 -5.39
CA ASP A 298 -5.96 22.05 -4.01
C ASP A 298 -6.58 20.81 -3.37
N GLU A 299 -6.75 19.73 -4.14
CA GLU A 299 -7.47 18.51 -3.78
C GLU A 299 -6.56 17.27 -3.77
N LEU A 300 -5.47 17.30 -4.55
CA LEU A 300 -4.55 16.20 -4.76
C LEU A 300 -3.12 16.57 -4.37
N ARG A 301 -2.46 15.69 -3.62
CA ARG A 301 -1.02 15.78 -3.32
C ARG A 301 -0.34 14.43 -3.50
N LEU A 302 0.97 14.44 -3.69
CA LEU A 302 1.76 13.22 -3.59
C LEU A 302 1.83 12.75 -2.13
N ALA A 303 1.85 11.44 -1.93
CA ALA A 303 2.04 10.84 -0.62
C ALA A 303 3.08 9.71 -0.69
N GLY A 304 3.96 9.67 0.32
CA GLY A 304 5.07 8.73 0.39
C GLY A 304 4.78 7.49 1.24
N LEU A 305 5.80 6.62 1.36
CA LEU A 305 5.73 5.35 2.08
C LEU A 305 5.28 5.49 3.55
N GLY A 306 5.66 6.58 4.23
CA GLY A 306 5.28 6.78 5.63
C GLY A 306 3.78 6.93 5.81
N ALA A 307 3.12 7.73 4.95
CA ALA A 307 1.67 7.86 4.97
C ALA A 307 0.99 6.55 4.54
N ARG A 308 1.53 5.88 3.50
CA ARG A 308 1.04 4.57 3.04
C ARG A 308 0.99 3.53 4.16
N ASP A 309 2.05 3.40 4.96
CA ASP A 309 2.12 2.42 6.06
C ASP A 309 1.13 2.74 7.21
N THR A 310 0.95 4.02 7.56
CA THR A 310 -0.05 4.38 8.58
C THR A 310 -1.49 4.13 8.11
N LEU A 311 -1.80 4.39 6.83
CA LEU A 311 -3.12 4.19 6.25
C LEU A 311 -3.49 2.70 6.15
N ARG A 312 -2.59 1.87 5.60
CA ARG A 312 -2.81 0.43 5.47
C ARG A 312 -2.99 -0.25 6.82
N LEU A 313 -2.23 0.18 7.84
CA LEU A 313 -2.29 -0.42 9.17
C LEU A 313 -3.64 -0.11 9.82
N GLU A 314 -4.11 1.15 9.72
CA GLU A 314 -5.46 1.53 10.15
C GLU A 314 -6.55 0.73 9.40
N ALA A 315 -6.33 0.45 8.12
CA ALA A 315 -7.23 -0.35 7.29
C ALA A 315 -7.13 -1.87 7.53
N GLY A 316 -6.29 -2.33 8.46
CA GLY A 316 -6.19 -3.76 8.80
C GLY A 316 -5.47 -4.61 7.73
N MET A 317 -4.79 -3.97 6.77
CA MET A 317 -4.15 -4.63 5.64
C MET A 317 -2.73 -5.13 5.99
N CYS A 318 -2.44 -6.35 5.59
CA CYS A 318 -1.15 -7.01 5.81
C CYS A 318 -0.04 -6.37 4.97
N LEU A 319 1.18 -6.38 5.48
CA LEU A 319 2.40 -6.05 4.76
C LEU A 319 3.30 -7.30 4.68
N TYR A 320 3.56 -7.80 3.47
CA TYR A 320 4.46 -8.94 3.29
C TYR A 320 5.87 -8.65 3.80
N GLY A 321 6.51 -9.66 4.39
CA GLY A 321 7.80 -9.56 5.07
C GLY A 321 7.71 -9.11 6.53
N HIS A 322 6.52 -8.69 6.97
CA HIS A 322 6.25 -8.28 8.36
C HIS A 322 5.06 -9.06 8.93
N ASP A 323 3.89 -8.91 8.34
CA ASP A 323 2.65 -9.55 8.79
C ASP A 323 2.40 -10.90 8.11
N LEU A 324 3.05 -11.13 6.97
CA LEU A 324 3.01 -12.37 6.18
C LEU A 324 4.45 -12.77 5.84
N ASP A 325 4.70 -14.06 5.81
CA ASP A 325 5.97 -14.64 5.40
C ASP A 325 5.76 -16.08 4.91
N ASP A 326 6.85 -16.70 4.45
CA ASP A 326 6.89 -18.08 3.93
C ASP A 326 6.47 -19.14 4.97
N THR A 327 6.38 -18.78 6.26
CA THR A 327 5.99 -19.68 7.37
C THR A 327 4.55 -19.51 7.82
N THR A 328 3.86 -18.50 7.29
CA THR A 328 2.53 -18.10 7.74
C THR A 328 1.50 -18.55 6.71
N THR A 329 0.46 -19.27 7.15
CA THR A 329 -0.64 -19.65 6.26
C THR A 329 -1.74 -18.59 6.18
N PRO A 330 -2.61 -18.61 5.15
CA PRO A 330 -3.77 -17.73 5.09
C PRO A 330 -4.73 -17.85 6.29
N VAL A 331 -4.79 -19.02 6.93
CA VAL A 331 -5.66 -19.23 8.11
C VAL A 331 -5.08 -18.56 9.35
N GLU A 332 -3.77 -18.69 9.58
CA GLU A 332 -3.07 -17.99 10.66
C GLU A 332 -3.14 -16.47 10.47
N ALA A 333 -2.99 -16.00 9.23
CA ALA A 333 -3.03 -14.58 8.87
C ALA A 333 -4.43 -13.94 8.97
N GLY A 334 -5.48 -14.70 9.30
CA GLY A 334 -6.85 -14.20 9.30
C GLY A 334 -7.36 -13.86 7.89
N LEU A 335 -6.80 -14.50 6.87
CA LEU A 335 -7.12 -14.30 5.46
C LEU A 335 -7.96 -15.44 4.88
N SER A 336 -8.55 -16.32 5.69
CA SER A 336 -9.36 -17.45 5.20
C SER A 336 -10.46 -17.05 4.20
N TRP A 337 -10.90 -15.79 4.19
CA TRP A 337 -11.87 -15.25 3.24
C TRP A 337 -11.39 -15.25 1.78
N ILE A 338 -10.07 -15.31 1.50
CA ILE A 338 -9.54 -15.45 0.14
C ILE A 338 -9.68 -16.88 -0.39
N ILE A 339 -9.91 -17.86 0.49
CA ILE A 339 -10.05 -19.27 0.11
C ILE A 339 -11.49 -19.47 -0.36
N GLY A 340 -11.67 -19.60 -1.67
CA GLY A 340 -12.99 -19.66 -2.28
C GLY A 340 -13.74 -20.94 -1.94
N LYS A 341 -15.08 -20.91 -2.04
CA LYS A 341 -15.95 -21.96 -1.48
C LYS A 341 -15.73 -23.33 -2.10
N ASP A 342 -15.63 -23.40 -3.42
CA ASP A 342 -15.28 -24.60 -4.18
C ASP A 342 -13.87 -25.09 -3.84
N ARG A 343 -12.91 -24.17 -3.63
CA ARG A 343 -11.54 -24.51 -3.21
C ARG A 343 -11.50 -25.10 -1.80
N ARG A 344 -12.33 -24.61 -0.88
CA ARG A 344 -12.48 -25.20 0.46
C ARG A 344 -13.05 -26.62 0.43
N ALA A 345 -13.92 -26.91 -0.54
CA ALA A 345 -14.54 -28.23 -0.69
C ALA A 345 -13.59 -29.24 -1.37
N ASN A 346 -12.83 -28.77 -2.37
CA ASN A 346 -12.13 -29.67 -3.30
C ASN A 346 -10.61 -29.61 -3.21
N GLY A 347 -10.03 -28.60 -2.56
CA GLY A 347 -8.59 -28.35 -2.59
C GLY A 347 -8.11 -27.98 -4.00
N GLY A 348 -7.00 -28.60 -4.42
CA GLY A 348 -6.38 -28.42 -5.73
C GLY A 348 -5.54 -27.15 -5.85
N PHE A 349 -5.07 -26.60 -4.73
CA PHE A 349 -4.10 -25.51 -4.69
C PHE A 349 -2.91 -25.92 -3.81
N HIS A 350 -1.78 -25.25 -3.99
CA HIS A 350 -0.59 -25.45 -3.18
C HIS A 350 -0.87 -25.31 -1.68
N GLY A 351 -0.44 -26.31 -0.91
CA GLY A 351 -0.64 -26.38 0.53
C GLY A 351 -2.07 -26.65 0.99
N ASP A 352 -2.95 -27.11 0.09
CA ASP A 352 -4.36 -27.39 0.41
C ASP A 352 -4.52 -28.37 1.57
N SER A 353 -3.74 -29.45 1.63
CA SER A 353 -3.81 -30.44 2.71
C SER A 353 -3.63 -29.81 4.10
N VAL A 354 -2.66 -28.91 4.25
CA VAL A 354 -2.39 -28.16 5.49
C VAL A 354 -3.51 -27.15 5.75
N ILE A 355 -3.82 -26.32 4.75
CA ILE A 355 -4.76 -25.20 4.90
C ILE A 355 -6.18 -25.69 5.18
N LEU A 356 -6.64 -26.72 4.47
CA LEU A 356 -7.96 -27.32 4.67
C LEU A 356 -8.07 -27.98 6.05
N GLN A 357 -7.00 -28.61 6.54
CA GLN A 357 -6.96 -29.11 7.91
C GLN A 357 -7.05 -27.98 8.94
N GLN A 358 -6.36 -26.86 8.72
CA GLN A 358 -6.42 -25.68 9.59
C GLN A 358 -7.81 -25.01 9.63
N LEU A 359 -8.60 -25.12 8.55
CA LEU A 359 -9.97 -24.60 8.49
C LEU A 359 -10.98 -25.44 9.30
N LYS A 360 -10.68 -26.72 9.55
CA LYS A 360 -11.55 -27.58 10.37
C LYS A 360 -11.60 -27.10 11.82
N LYS A 361 -12.62 -27.53 12.54
CA LYS A 361 -12.73 -27.20 13.97
C LYS A 361 -11.61 -27.88 14.75
N LYS A 362 -11.21 -27.28 15.87
CA LYS A 362 -10.21 -27.87 16.77
C LYS A 362 -10.64 -29.24 17.32
N SER A 363 -11.94 -29.45 17.51
CA SER A 363 -12.53 -30.75 17.90
C SER A 363 -12.36 -31.85 16.84
N GLU A 364 -12.08 -31.49 15.58
CA GLU A 364 -11.87 -32.41 14.45
C GLU A 364 -10.37 -32.56 14.13
N GLY A 365 -9.50 -32.17 15.07
CA GLY A 365 -8.04 -32.16 14.88
C GLY A 365 -7.55 -31.01 13.99
N GLY A 366 -8.40 -30.03 13.68
CA GLY A 366 -8.05 -28.86 12.88
C GLY A 366 -7.62 -27.65 13.71
N GLY A 367 -7.72 -26.47 13.11
CA GLY A 367 -7.37 -25.19 13.71
C GLY A 367 -5.89 -24.82 13.54
N VAL A 368 -5.51 -23.71 14.16
CA VAL A 368 -4.16 -23.14 14.12
C VAL A 368 -3.64 -22.91 15.54
N THR A 369 -2.33 -22.75 15.69
CA THR A 369 -1.68 -22.49 16.98
C THR A 369 -1.55 -21.00 17.30
N ARG A 370 -1.56 -20.15 16.27
CA ARG A 370 -1.50 -18.68 16.38
C ARG A 370 -2.43 -18.01 15.38
N ARG A 371 -2.82 -16.76 15.65
CA ARG A 371 -3.61 -15.93 14.75
C ARG A 371 -3.12 -14.49 14.72
N ARG A 372 -3.15 -13.87 13.55
CA ARG A 372 -2.96 -12.44 13.40
C ARG A 372 -4.14 -11.69 14.02
N VAL A 373 -3.83 -10.67 14.80
CA VAL A 373 -4.80 -9.79 15.46
C VAL A 373 -4.37 -8.33 15.37
N GLY A 374 -5.33 -7.42 15.53
CA GLY A 374 -5.06 -6.02 15.80
C GLY A 374 -4.97 -5.76 17.30
N LEU A 375 -4.15 -4.80 17.72
CA LEU A 375 -4.03 -4.36 19.12
C LEU A 375 -4.07 -2.84 19.21
N ILE A 376 -4.71 -2.33 20.26
CA ILE A 376 -4.55 -0.95 20.74
C ILE A 376 -3.65 -1.00 21.98
N ILE A 377 -2.62 -0.15 22.02
CA ILE A 377 -1.60 -0.16 23.09
C ILE A 377 -1.55 1.18 23.80
N GLU A 378 -1.59 1.14 25.14
CA GLU A 378 -1.48 2.32 25.98
C GLU A 378 -0.03 2.83 26.09
N GLY A 379 0.12 4.16 26.10
CA GLY A 379 1.42 4.80 26.31
C GLY A 379 2.30 4.80 25.07
N SER A 380 3.42 4.07 25.11
CA SER A 380 4.40 4.08 24.02
C SER A 380 4.03 3.08 22.91
N PRO A 381 4.18 3.42 21.62
CA PRO A 381 3.88 2.50 20.53
C PRO A 381 4.81 1.28 20.58
N ALA A 382 4.24 0.09 20.41
CA ALA A 382 5.03 -1.09 20.14
C ALA A 382 5.51 -1.09 18.68
N ARG A 383 6.70 -1.65 18.49
CA ARG A 383 7.31 -1.85 17.18
C ARG A 383 7.36 -3.34 16.90
N GLU A 384 7.63 -3.68 15.65
CA GLU A 384 7.93 -5.03 15.22
C GLU A 384 8.93 -5.72 16.16
N GLY A 385 8.67 -7.01 16.44
CA GLY A 385 9.46 -7.83 17.35
C GLY A 385 9.12 -7.66 18.83
N ALA A 386 8.31 -6.67 19.22
CA ALA A 386 7.88 -6.53 20.61
C ALA A 386 7.04 -7.74 21.07
N GLU A 387 7.33 -8.25 22.25
CA GLU A 387 6.66 -9.44 22.78
C GLU A 387 5.26 -9.09 23.31
N ILE A 388 4.30 -9.95 22.97
CA ILE A 388 2.96 -9.95 23.57
C ILE A 388 2.99 -10.97 24.70
N VAL A 389 2.62 -10.54 25.90
CA VAL A 389 2.58 -11.38 27.10
C VAL A 389 1.19 -11.36 27.74
N ASP A 390 0.84 -12.43 28.44
CA ASP A 390 -0.38 -12.48 29.25
C ASP A 390 -0.24 -11.73 30.59
N GLU A 391 -1.23 -11.84 31.47
CA GLU A 391 -1.22 -11.20 32.79
C GLU A 391 -0.11 -11.74 33.70
N ALA A 392 0.21 -13.04 33.60
CA ALA A 392 1.30 -13.67 34.34
C ALA A 392 2.69 -13.26 33.80
N GLY A 393 2.75 -12.76 32.56
CA GLY A 393 3.97 -12.39 31.87
C GLY A 393 4.53 -13.49 30.98
N GLU A 394 3.79 -14.57 30.72
CA GLU A 394 4.16 -15.59 29.74
C GLU A 394 4.06 -15.00 28.34
N LYS A 395 5.05 -15.28 27.49
CA LYS A 395 5.02 -14.87 26.08
C LYS A 395 3.96 -15.65 25.32
N ILE A 396 3.00 -14.93 24.76
CA ILE A 396 1.89 -15.49 23.98
C ILE A 396 1.89 -15.03 22.51
N GLY A 397 2.84 -14.19 22.11
CA GLY A 397 2.89 -13.68 20.75
C GLY A 397 3.97 -12.64 20.49
N ASN A 398 3.96 -12.07 19.29
CA ASN A 398 4.84 -10.97 18.90
C ASN A 398 4.10 -9.97 18.00
N ILE A 399 4.48 -8.70 18.11
CA ILE A 399 4.07 -7.62 17.22
C ILE A 399 4.81 -7.74 15.89
N THR A 400 4.09 -7.60 14.78
CA THR A 400 4.62 -7.61 13.41
C THR A 400 4.68 -6.21 12.82
N SER A 401 3.64 -5.41 13.05
CA SER A 401 3.56 -4.01 12.58
C SER A 401 3.07 -3.11 13.70
N GLY A 402 3.56 -1.86 13.78
CA GLY A 402 3.10 -0.96 14.83
C GLY A 402 3.50 0.51 14.68
N CYS A 403 2.52 1.39 14.75
CA CYS A 403 2.72 2.84 14.73
C CYS A 403 1.59 3.60 15.44
N PRO A 404 1.82 4.88 15.82
CA PRO A 404 0.74 5.77 16.20
C PRO A 404 -0.22 5.98 15.02
N SER A 405 -1.52 5.79 15.25
CA SER A 405 -2.58 6.07 14.30
C SER A 405 -2.96 7.55 14.34
N PRO A 406 -2.77 8.32 13.25
CA PRO A 406 -3.22 9.71 13.17
C PRO A 406 -4.73 9.84 13.37
N THR A 407 -5.52 8.92 12.81
CA THR A 407 -6.99 9.02 12.82
C THR A 407 -7.58 8.63 14.17
N ALA A 408 -7.19 7.47 14.70
CA ALA A 408 -7.71 6.98 15.97
C ALA A 408 -7.09 7.68 17.20
N LYS A 409 -5.97 8.41 17.02
CA LYS A 409 -5.18 9.03 18.10
C LYS A 409 -4.76 8.03 19.18
N LYS A 410 -4.45 6.82 18.74
CA LYS A 410 -4.05 5.67 19.58
C LYS A 410 -2.82 5.00 18.97
N ASN A 411 -2.07 4.23 19.74
CA ASN A 411 -1.06 3.34 19.14
C ASN A 411 -1.75 2.06 18.69
N ILE A 412 -1.60 1.73 17.42
CA ILE A 412 -2.16 0.50 16.85
C ILE A 412 -1.03 -0.41 16.39
N SER A 413 -1.28 -1.70 16.46
CA SER A 413 -0.35 -2.72 16.01
C SER A 413 -1.08 -3.92 15.41
N MET A 414 -0.38 -4.65 14.54
CA MET A 414 -0.70 -6.03 14.21
C MET A 414 0.32 -6.95 14.89
N GLY A 415 -0.10 -8.18 15.17
CA GLY A 415 0.79 -9.21 15.66
C GLY A 415 0.13 -10.58 15.64
N TYR A 416 0.93 -11.62 15.85
CA TYR A 416 0.43 -12.98 16.03
C TYR A 416 0.35 -13.31 17.50
N ILE A 417 -0.80 -13.84 17.92
CA ILE A 417 -1.07 -14.28 19.29
C ILE A 417 -1.50 -15.74 19.30
N LYS A 418 -1.20 -16.45 20.38
CA LYS A 418 -1.64 -17.83 20.65
C LYS A 418 -3.15 -17.99 20.39
N ASP A 419 -3.52 -19.07 19.70
CA ASP A 419 -4.93 -19.38 19.45
C ASP A 419 -5.71 -19.52 20.76
N GLY A 420 -6.97 -19.10 20.76
CA GLY A 420 -7.77 -18.89 21.98
C GLY A 420 -7.68 -17.47 22.58
N MET A 421 -6.58 -16.74 22.38
CA MET A 421 -6.39 -15.36 22.90
C MET A 421 -6.74 -14.26 21.89
N HIS A 422 -7.24 -14.64 20.72
CA HIS A 422 -7.45 -13.72 19.58
C HIS A 422 -8.80 -12.98 19.59
N LYS A 423 -9.67 -13.23 20.57
CA LYS A 423 -11.00 -12.60 20.63
C LYS A 423 -10.86 -11.10 20.90
N SER A 424 -11.64 -10.29 20.18
CA SER A 424 -11.69 -8.84 20.42
C SER A 424 -12.11 -8.56 21.86
N GLY A 425 -11.47 -7.58 22.51
CA GLY A 425 -11.66 -7.23 23.92
C GLY A 425 -10.71 -7.94 24.89
N THR A 426 -10.01 -8.99 24.44
CA THR A 426 -9.01 -9.69 25.27
C THR A 426 -7.91 -8.72 25.73
N GLN A 427 -7.68 -8.66 27.04
CA GLN A 427 -6.62 -7.84 27.64
C GLN A 427 -5.31 -8.61 27.62
N VAL A 428 -4.25 -7.95 27.20
CA VAL A 428 -2.88 -8.49 27.15
C VAL A 428 -1.89 -7.38 27.53
N GLN A 429 -0.61 -7.72 27.61
CA GLN A 429 0.45 -6.73 27.77
C GLN A 429 1.46 -6.84 26.62
N VAL A 430 2.13 -5.74 26.32
CA VAL A 430 3.20 -5.69 25.31
C VAL A 430 4.46 -5.12 25.96
N ILE A 431 5.60 -5.77 25.72
CA ILE A 431 6.89 -5.32 26.24
C ILE A 431 7.43 -4.20 25.34
N VAL A 432 7.34 -2.96 25.81
CA VAL A 432 7.81 -1.78 25.08
C VAL A 432 8.94 -1.12 25.87
N ARG A 433 10.16 -1.15 25.30
CA ARG A 433 11.37 -0.60 25.93
C ARG A 433 11.59 -1.14 27.35
N GLY A 434 11.42 -2.46 27.51
CA GLY A 434 11.58 -3.18 28.79
C GLY A 434 10.43 -2.99 29.78
N LYS A 435 9.36 -2.26 29.43
CA LYS A 435 8.20 -2.04 30.30
C LYS A 435 6.96 -2.72 29.75
N LYS A 436 6.20 -3.39 30.62
CA LYS A 436 4.86 -3.92 30.31
C LYS A 436 3.89 -2.76 30.07
N ARG A 437 3.27 -2.72 28.88
CA ARG A 437 2.20 -1.79 28.52
C ARG A 437 0.91 -2.54 28.33
N LYS A 438 -0.20 -2.02 28.87
CA LYS A 438 -1.53 -2.60 28.64
C LYS A 438 -1.87 -2.50 27.15
N ALA A 439 -2.47 -3.55 26.64
CA ALA A 439 -2.98 -3.60 25.29
C ALA A 439 -4.29 -4.40 25.23
N THR A 440 -5.11 -4.09 24.24
CA THR A 440 -6.37 -4.77 24.02
C THR A 440 -6.43 -5.29 22.59
N VAL A 441 -6.69 -6.59 22.45
CA VAL A 441 -6.99 -7.20 21.15
C VAL A 441 -8.23 -6.52 20.56
N THR A 442 -8.10 -5.96 19.36
CA THR A 442 -9.10 -5.09 18.74
C THR A 442 -9.42 -5.59 17.34
N LYS A 443 -10.71 -5.59 16.98
CA LYS A 443 -11.17 -5.93 15.63
C LYS A 443 -10.51 -5.03 14.58
N MET A 444 -10.06 -5.63 13.49
CA MET A 444 -9.62 -4.92 12.30
C MET A 444 -10.72 -4.92 11.22
N PRO A 445 -10.80 -3.88 10.37
CA PRO A 445 -9.93 -2.70 10.35
C PRO A 445 -10.14 -1.79 11.57
N PHE A 446 -9.11 -1.04 11.98
CA PHE A 446 -9.23 -0.08 13.10
C PHE A 446 -10.07 1.13 12.71
N ILE A 447 -9.97 1.54 11.44
CA ILE A 447 -10.80 2.56 10.81
C ILE A 447 -11.62 1.86 9.71
N GLY A 448 -12.94 1.96 9.77
CA GLY A 448 -13.84 1.33 8.79
C GLY A 448 -13.52 1.77 7.36
N SER A 449 -13.53 0.81 6.42
CA SER A 449 -13.25 1.11 5.02
C SER A 449 -14.39 1.88 4.36
N LYS A 450 -14.04 2.71 3.37
CA LYS A 450 -14.97 3.54 2.59
C LYS A 450 -15.04 3.11 1.12
N TYR A 451 -14.88 1.82 0.86
CA TYR A 451 -14.93 1.27 -0.50
C TYR A 451 -16.27 1.60 -1.18
N TYR A 452 -16.21 2.07 -2.42
CA TYR A 452 -17.41 2.31 -3.24
C TYR A 452 -17.95 0.98 -3.78
N LYS A 453 -19.01 0.47 -3.18
CA LYS A 453 -19.59 -0.84 -3.52
C LYS A 453 -20.88 -0.66 -4.32
N ALA A 454 -21.21 -1.68 -5.11
CA ALA A 454 -22.52 -1.76 -5.75
C ALA A 454 -23.62 -1.70 -4.69
N PRO A 455 -24.76 -1.05 -5.00
CA PRO A 455 -25.95 -1.15 -4.16
C PRO A 455 -26.27 -2.62 -3.87
N ALA A 456 -26.67 -2.93 -2.64
CA ALA A 456 -27.18 -4.26 -2.36
C ALA A 456 -28.39 -4.52 -3.27
N PRO A 457 -28.52 -5.71 -3.88
CA PRO A 457 -29.75 -6.05 -4.58
C PRO A 457 -30.92 -5.91 -3.60
N ASP A 458 -32.04 -5.37 -4.07
CA ASP A 458 -33.24 -5.21 -3.24
C ASP A 458 -33.59 -6.57 -2.59
N PRO A 459 -33.93 -6.58 -1.29
CA PRO A 459 -34.38 -7.80 -0.64
C PRO A 459 -35.64 -8.28 -1.36
N LYS A 460 -35.54 -9.45 -1.99
CA LYS A 460 -36.67 -10.15 -2.63
C LYS A 460 -37.70 -10.59 -1.61
#